data_AF-A0A7W2FCP8-F1
#
_entry.id   AF-A0A7W2FCP8-F1
#
_cell.length_a   1.000
_cell.length_b   1.000
_cell.length_c   1.000
_cell.angle_alpha   90.00
_cell.angle_beta   90.00
_cell.angle_gamma   90.00
#
_symmetry.space_group_name_H-M   'P 1'
#
loop_
_entity.id
_entity.type
_entity.pdbx_description
1 polymer ?
#
loop_
_entity_poly.entity_id
_entity_poly.type
_entity_poly.pdbx_seq_one_letter_code
_entity_poly.pdbx_strand_id
1 'polypeptide(L)'
;MSIFNRNTIAAVLLGGALAAGAGAYAVDRHMNSASPHSAVDATAHVDRMLKHLYVEVDATDAQKSQIEPLVRQAMQDLQPMHEQLHKAHAAALQMLTAPTIDRAALETARAQNLQLADQASKRLVQLIADVGDQLTPAQRQKLAEHLSHMHERGHGMHHG
;
A
#
# COMPACT_ATOMS: atom_id res chain seq x y z
N MET A 1 -12.93 13.96 29.07
CA MET A 1 -12.69 12.87 28.08
C MET A 1 -13.26 13.32 26.74
N SER A 2 -12.42 13.93 25.91
CA SER A 2 -12.79 14.29 24.53
C SER A 2 -12.02 13.34 23.61
N ILE A 3 -12.74 12.46 22.92
CA ILE A 3 -12.19 11.32 22.17
C ILE A 3 -11.96 11.68 20.69
N PHE A 4 -11.92 12.97 20.35
CA PHE A 4 -11.90 13.41 18.96
C PHE A 4 -10.84 14.50 18.75
N ASN A 5 -9.61 14.06 18.46
CA ASN A 5 -8.58 14.92 17.91
C ASN A 5 -8.90 15.22 16.43
N ARG A 6 -8.71 16.49 16.03
CA ARG A 6 -9.11 17.02 14.71
C ARG A 6 -8.45 16.30 13.51
N ASN A 7 -7.42 15.48 13.74
CA ASN A 7 -6.76 14.69 12.70
C ASN A 7 -7.48 13.38 12.35
N THR A 8 -8.48 12.94 13.14
CA THR A 8 -9.18 11.66 12.90
C THR A 8 -10.33 11.79 11.90
N ILE A 9 -10.77 13.00 11.56
CA ILE A 9 -11.87 13.21 10.59
C ILE A 9 -11.43 12.88 9.15
N ALA A 10 -10.12 12.86 8.87
CA ALA A 10 -9.59 12.40 7.59
C ALA A 10 -9.34 10.88 7.53
N ALA A 11 -9.47 10.15 8.65
CA ALA A 11 -9.11 8.72 8.75
C ALA A 11 -10.28 7.76 8.46
N VAL A 12 -11.49 8.27 8.19
CA VAL A 12 -12.67 7.42 7.92
C VAL A 12 -12.88 7.13 6.42
N LEU A 13 -11.97 7.56 5.54
CA LEU A 13 -11.88 7.09 4.14
C LEU A 13 -10.85 5.97 3.95
N LEU A 14 -10.34 5.39 5.03
CA LEU A 14 -9.32 4.33 5.01
C LEU A 14 -9.84 3.15 5.82
N GLY A 15 -10.68 2.33 5.18
CA GLY A 15 -11.02 1.02 5.70
C GLY A 15 -9.73 0.24 5.98
N GLY A 16 -9.40 0.11 7.26
CA GLY A 16 -8.52 -0.91 7.84
C GLY A 16 -7.17 -1.14 7.14
N ALA A 17 -6.12 -0.51 7.67
CA ALA A 17 -4.80 -1.12 7.82
C ALA A 17 -4.36 -2.14 6.75
N LEU A 18 -4.27 -1.73 5.49
CA LEU A 18 -3.18 -2.19 4.66
C LEU A 18 -2.02 -1.25 4.99
N ALA A 19 -1.17 -1.73 5.90
CA ALA A 19 0.06 -1.08 6.30
C ALA A 19 0.72 -0.47 5.07
N ALA A 20 0.93 0.84 5.13
CA ALA A 20 1.82 1.56 4.25
C ALA A 20 3.16 0.80 4.24
N GLY A 21 3.39 0.00 3.19
CA GLY A 21 4.73 -0.37 2.79
C GLY A 21 5.43 0.93 2.41
N ALA A 22 6.23 1.44 3.35
CA ALA A 22 7.17 2.57 3.22
C ALA A 22 7.01 3.41 1.93
N GLY A 23 6.07 4.36 1.94
CA GLY A 23 5.82 5.13 0.73
C GLY A 23 4.71 6.17 0.81
N ALA A 24 4.59 6.88 1.93
CA ALA A 24 4.12 8.27 1.87
C ALA A 24 5.18 9.11 1.13
N TYR A 25 5.40 8.83 -0.15
CA TYR A 25 6.19 9.71 -1.01
C TYR A 25 5.29 10.89 -1.37
N ALA A 26 5.50 11.97 -0.62
CA ALA A 26 5.19 13.34 -0.96
C ALA A 26 3.71 13.69 -1.16
N VAL A 27 3.11 14.19 -0.09
CA VAL A 27 2.00 15.17 -0.17
C VAL A 27 2.41 16.47 -0.87
N ASP A 28 3.68 16.66 -1.30
CA ASP A 28 4.14 17.99 -1.73
C ASP A 28 5.31 18.04 -2.73
N ARG A 29 5.24 17.37 -3.89
CA ARG A 29 5.92 17.92 -5.08
C ARG A 29 5.12 17.72 -6.35
N HIS A 30 4.27 18.71 -6.61
CA HIS A 30 3.79 19.15 -7.91
C HIS A 30 2.75 18.30 -8.64
N MET A 31 1.59 18.93 -8.84
CA MET A 31 0.40 18.52 -9.60
C MET A 31 0.61 18.23 -11.10
N ASN A 32 1.77 17.75 -11.57
CA ASN A 32 1.96 17.49 -12.99
C ASN A 32 3.21 16.62 -13.27
N SER A 33 3.04 15.32 -13.55
CA SER A 33 3.96 14.58 -14.44
C SER A 33 3.47 13.15 -14.72
N ALA A 34 2.51 13.02 -15.64
CA ALA A 34 2.38 11.78 -16.39
C ALA A 34 3.59 11.68 -17.35
N SER A 35 4.75 11.25 -16.84
CA SER A 35 5.97 11.02 -17.62
C SER A 35 6.26 9.52 -17.74
N PRO A 36 6.84 9.07 -18.88
CA PRO A 36 7.20 7.67 -19.14
C PRO A 36 8.23 7.05 -18.16
N HIS A 37 8.74 7.82 -17.19
CA HIS A 37 9.59 7.33 -16.10
C HIS A 37 8.85 6.47 -15.07
N SER A 38 7.52 6.59 -14.98
CA SER A 38 6.69 5.88 -14.01
C SER A 38 6.78 4.33 -14.08
N ALA A 39 6.88 3.75 -15.27
CA ALA A 39 6.98 2.29 -15.44
C ALA A 39 8.38 1.73 -15.13
N VAL A 40 9.43 2.49 -15.47
CA VAL A 40 10.83 2.16 -15.15
C VAL A 40 11.04 2.24 -13.64
N ASP A 41 10.46 3.26 -13.00
CA ASP A 41 10.52 3.45 -11.56
C ASP A 41 9.78 2.33 -10.79
N ALA A 42 8.63 1.87 -11.29
CA ALA A 42 7.89 0.78 -10.67
C ALA A 42 8.68 -0.54 -10.67
N THR A 43 9.34 -0.88 -11.78
CA THR A 43 10.16 -2.11 -11.87
C THR A 43 11.37 -2.03 -10.96
N ALA A 44 12.10 -0.91 -10.97
CA ALA A 44 13.23 -0.69 -10.08
C ALA A 44 12.83 -0.70 -8.59
N HIS A 45 11.61 -0.24 -8.28
CA HIS A 45 11.06 -0.31 -6.93
C HIS A 45 10.81 -1.75 -6.48
N VAL A 46 10.21 -2.58 -7.34
CA VAL A 46 9.99 -4.01 -7.07
C VAL A 46 11.32 -4.73 -6.86
N ASP A 47 12.31 -4.47 -7.70
CA ASP A 47 13.65 -5.10 -7.57
C ASP A 47 14.31 -4.74 -6.24
N ARG A 48 14.18 -3.49 -5.80
CA ARG A 48 14.68 -3.04 -4.50
C ARG A 48 13.94 -3.74 -3.35
N MET A 49 12.62 -3.83 -3.42
CA MET A 49 11.81 -4.52 -2.42
C MET A 49 12.20 -6.00 -2.30
N LEU A 50 12.32 -6.70 -3.43
CA LEU A 50 12.75 -8.10 -3.48
C LEU A 50 14.15 -8.28 -2.90
N LYS A 51 15.09 -7.39 -3.24
CA LYS A 51 16.44 -7.41 -2.66
C LYS A 51 16.41 -7.31 -1.14
N HIS A 52 15.61 -6.40 -0.58
CA HIS A 52 15.47 -6.27 0.88
C HIS A 52 14.84 -7.51 1.51
N LEU A 53 13.76 -8.02 0.93
CA LEU A 53 13.11 -9.25 1.38
C LEU A 53 14.10 -10.42 1.43
N TYR A 54 14.86 -10.64 0.35
CA TYR A 54 15.79 -11.76 0.24
C TYR A 54 16.94 -11.69 1.25
N VAL A 55 17.45 -10.49 1.51
CA VAL A 55 18.48 -10.29 2.53
C VAL A 55 17.92 -10.57 3.92
N GLU A 56 16.71 -10.12 4.21
CA GLU A 56 16.11 -10.28 5.55
C GLU A 56 15.81 -11.74 5.90
N VAL A 57 15.30 -12.51 4.94
CA VAL A 57 14.90 -13.91 5.17
C VAL A 57 16.02 -14.90 4.80
N ASP A 58 17.21 -14.42 4.47
CA ASP A 58 18.32 -15.25 3.96
C ASP A 58 17.84 -16.21 2.86
N ALA A 59 17.15 -15.69 1.84
CA ALA A 59 16.56 -16.52 0.80
C ALA A 59 17.64 -17.21 -0.05
N THR A 60 17.46 -18.52 -0.30
CA THR A 60 18.31 -19.27 -1.25
C THR A 60 18.00 -18.86 -2.69
N ASP A 61 18.93 -19.09 -3.63
CA ASP A 61 18.70 -18.73 -5.04
C ASP A 61 17.51 -19.47 -5.66
N ALA A 62 17.27 -20.72 -5.22
CA ALA A 62 16.07 -21.46 -5.59
C ALA A 62 14.80 -20.72 -5.13
N GLN A 63 14.75 -20.26 -3.88
CA GLN A 63 13.60 -19.51 -3.36
C GLN A 63 13.41 -18.16 -4.07
N LYS A 64 14.50 -17.43 -4.35
CA LYS A 64 14.44 -16.17 -5.09
C LYS A 64 13.76 -16.35 -6.46
N SER A 65 14.14 -17.40 -7.19
CA SER A 65 13.56 -17.68 -8.51
C SER A 65 12.08 -18.05 -8.47
N GLN A 66 11.58 -18.60 -7.36
CA GLN A 66 10.15 -18.90 -7.17
C GLN A 66 9.36 -17.66 -6.68
N ILE A 67 9.96 -16.83 -5.81
CA ILE A 67 9.30 -15.68 -5.20
C ILE A 67 9.16 -14.50 -6.17
N GLU A 68 10.20 -14.23 -6.96
CA GLU A 68 10.23 -13.09 -7.88
C GLU A 68 9.01 -13.00 -8.80
N PRO A 69 8.61 -14.05 -9.56
CA PRO A 69 7.46 -13.97 -10.44
C PRO A 69 6.14 -13.73 -9.68
N LEU A 70 5.98 -14.30 -8.47
CA LEU A 70 4.78 -14.10 -7.64
C LEU A 70 4.59 -12.63 -7.27
N VAL A 71 5.69 -11.99 -6.84
CA VAL A 71 5.71 -10.57 -6.46
C VAL A 71 5.49 -9.68 -7.68
N ARG A 72 6.15 -9.96 -8.80
CA ARG A 72 5.96 -9.18 -10.04
C ARG A 72 4.52 -9.25 -10.53
N GLN A 73 3.92 -10.45 -10.54
CA GLN A 73 2.52 -10.63 -10.90
C GLN A 73 1.61 -9.83 -9.95
N ALA A 74 1.85 -9.89 -8.64
CA ALA A 74 1.06 -9.13 -7.67
C ALA A 74 1.12 -7.63 -7.91
N MET A 75 2.28 -7.12 -8.30
CA MET A 75 2.45 -5.71 -8.58
C MET A 75 1.74 -5.28 -9.86
N GLN A 76 1.74 -6.12 -10.89
CA GLN A 76 0.93 -5.89 -12.08
C GLN A 76 -0.58 -5.90 -11.76
N ASP A 77 -1.02 -6.82 -10.91
CA ASP A 77 -2.43 -6.93 -10.51
C ASP A 77 -2.89 -5.73 -9.65
N LEU A 78 -2.00 -5.23 -8.79
CA LEU A 78 -2.28 -4.13 -7.84
C LEU A 78 -2.11 -2.73 -8.45
N GLN A 79 -1.28 -2.57 -9.49
CA GLN A 79 -1.08 -1.27 -10.16
C GLN A 79 -2.39 -0.58 -10.58
N PRO A 80 -3.31 -1.23 -11.33
CA PRO A 80 -4.55 -0.56 -11.74
C PRO A 80 -5.42 -0.17 -10.55
N MET A 81 -5.35 -0.91 -9.44
CA MET A 81 -6.08 -0.58 -8.22
C MET A 81 -5.50 0.67 -7.55
N HIS A 82 -4.17 0.78 -7.52
CA HIS A 82 -3.48 1.97 -7.02
C HIS A 82 -3.85 3.23 -7.82
N GLU A 83 -3.85 3.14 -9.16
CA GLU A 83 -4.27 4.25 -10.03
C GLU A 83 -5.72 4.66 -9.81
N GLN A 84 -6.63 3.69 -9.59
CA GLN A 84 -8.03 3.96 -9.29
C GLN A 84 -8.19 4.65 -7.93
N LEU A 85 -7.46 4.24 -6.90
CA LEU A 85 -7.46 4.90 -5.59
C LEU A 85 -6.97 6.35 -5.70
N HIS A 86 -5.90 6.61 -6.46
CA HIS A 86 -5.40 7.97 -6.70
C HIS A 86 -6.44 8.87 -7.36
N LYS A 87 -7.10 8.36 -8.41
CA LYS A 87 -8.18 9.07 -9.10
C LYS A 87 -9.36 9.32 -8.17
N ALA A 88 -9.76 8.33 -7.37
CA ALA A 88 -10.84 8.45 -6.41
C ALA A 88 -10.54 9.48 -5.32
N HIS A 89 -9.28 9.54 -4.84
CA HIS A 89 -8.84 10.55 -3.89
C HIS A 89 -8.94 11.97 -4.47
N ALA A 90 -8.45 12.18 -5.69
CA ALA A 90 -8.56 13.46 -6.38
C ALA A 90 -10.03 13.89 -6.59
N ALA A 91 -10.90 12.95 -6.98
CA ALA A 91 -12.33 13.19 -7.12
C ALA A 91 -12.99 13.57 -5.79
N ALA A 92 -12.67 12.87 -4.70
CA ALA A 92 -13.19 13.18 -3.37
C ALA A 92 -12.80 14.60 -2.92
N LEU A 93 -11.55 15.03 -3.17
CA LEU A 93 -11.10 16.38 -2.87
C LEU A 93 -11.88 17.44 -3.69
N GLN A 94 -12.14 17.18 -4.97
CA GLN A 94 -12.95 18.08 -5.81
C GLN A 94 -14.39 18.19 -5.30
N MET A 95 -14.98 17.10 -4.83
CA MET A 95 -16.33 17.10 -4.27
C MET A 95 -16.43 17.89 -2.96
N LEU A 96 -15.34 17.96 -2.19
CA LEU A 96 -15.26 18.76 -0.96
C LEU A 96 -15.10 20.26 -1.23
N THR A 97 -14.56 20.65 -2.38
CA THR A 97 -14.39 22.06 -2.77
C THR A 97 -15.54 22.60 -3.63
N ALA A 98 -16.53 21.76 -3.94
CA ALA A 98 -17.71 22.15 -4.69
C ALA A 98 -18.57 23.18 -3.93
N PRO A 99 -19.32 24.06 -4.63
CA PRO A 99 -20.21 25.03 -3.98
C PRO A 99 -21.27 24.41 -3.07
N THR A 100 -21.69 23.18 -3.38
CA THR A 100 -22.62 22.40 -2.57
C THR A 100 -22.11 20.98 -2.41
N ILE A 101 -22.21 20.44 -1.20
CA ILE A 101 -21.81 19.06 -0.91
C ILE A 101 -22.87 18.08 -1.41
N ASP A 102 -22.53 17.31 -2.44
CA ASP A 102 -23.33 16.18 -2.89
C ASP A 102 -23.06 14.95 -2.01
N ARG A 103 -24.00 14.68 -1.10
CA ARG A 103 -23.92 13.55 -0.16
C ARG A 103 -24.05 12.19 -0.86
N ALA A 104 -24.85 12.10 -1.92
CA ALA A 104 -25.08 10.84 -2.63
C ALA A 104 -23.84 10.43 -3.44
N ALA A 105 -23.19 11.41 -4.07
CA ALA A 105 -21.93 11.17 -4.76
C ALA A 105 -20.82 10.76 -3.78
N LEU A 106 -20.72 11.39 -2.60
CA LEU A 106 -19.72 11.01 -1.58
C LEU A 106 -19.93 9.57 -1.10
N GLU A 107 -21.18 9.17 -0.88
CA GLU A 107 -21.51 7.81 -0.47
C GLU A 107 -21.19 6.78 -1.57
N THR A 108 -21.44 7.14 -2.83
CA THR A 108 -21.07 6.30 -3.99
C THR A 108 -19.55 6.11 -4.07
N ALA A 109 -18.78 7.18 -3.93
CA ALA A 109 -17.32 7.14 -3.92
C ALA A 109 -16.78 6.29 -2.75
N ARG A 110 -17.37 6.43 -1.55
CA ARG A 110 -17.04 5.59 -0.38
C ARG A 110 -17.25 4.11 -0.66
N ALA A 111 -18.39 3.74 -1.27
CA ALA A 111 -18.70 2.35 -1.58
C ALA A 111 -17.73 1.75 -2.63
N GLN A 112 -17.40 2.51 -3.68
CA GLN A 112 -16.41 2.10 -4.68
C GLN A 112 -15.01 1.90 -4.07
N ASN A 113 -14.59 2.81 -3.19
CA ASN A 113 -13.30 2.70 -2.49
C ASN A 113 -13.24 1.46 -1.60
N LEU A 114 -14.33 1.07 -0.94
CA LEU A 114 -14.37 -0.17 -0.16
C LEU A 114 -14.23 -1.42 -1.04
N GLN A 115 -14.89 -1.46 -2.19
CA GLN A 115 -14.76 -2.58 -3.13
C GLN A 115 -13.32 -2.72 -3.63
N LEU A 116 -12.67 -1.60 -3.92
CA LEU A 116 -11.29 -1.58 -4.36
C LEU A 116 -10.32 -2.01 -3.26
N ALA A 117 -10.55 -1.55 -2.03
CA ALA A 117 -9.77 -1.97 -0.86
C ALA A 117 -9.90 -3.47 -0.59
N ASP A 118 -11.11 -4.05 -0.71
CA ASP A 118 -11.34 -5.49 -0.57
C ASP A 118 -10.56 -6.30 -1.62
N GLN A 119 -10.60 -5.88 -2.89
CA GLN A 119 -9.85 -6.53 -3.96
C GLN A 119 -8.33 -6.48 -3.72
N ALA A 120 -7.80 -5.31 -3.35
CA ALA A 120 -6.38 -5.14 -3.06
C ALA A 120 -5.96 -5.98 -1.84
N SER A 121 -6.79 -5.99 -0.78
CA SER A 121 -6.54 -6.78 0.43
C SER A 121 -6.46 -8.28 0.12
N LYS A 122 -7.43 -8.80 -0.64
CA LYS A 122 -7.42 -10.20 -1.09
C LYS A 122 -6.15 -10.54 -1.87
N ARG A 123 -5.75 -9.68 -2.81
CA ARG A 123 -4.56 -9.94 -3.63
C ARG A 123 -3.26 -9.95 -2.83
N LEU A 124 -3.16 -9.08 -1.83
CA LEU A 124 -2.02 -9.04 -0.90
C LEU A 124 -1.97 -10.27 0.00
N VAL A 125 -3.11 -10.70 0.56
CA VAL A 125 -3.18 -11.93 1.36
C VAL A 125 -2.77 -13.15 0.53
N GLN A 126 -3.22 -13.24 -0.72
CA GLN A 126 -2.80 -14.28 -1.65
C GLN A 126 -1.28 -14.28 -1.85
N LEU A 127 -0.68 -13.11 -2.11
CA LEU A 127 0.78 -12.98 -2.26
C LEU A 127 1.52 -13.45 -1.00
N ILE A 128 1.07 -13.03 0.18
CA ILE A 128 1.70 -13.41 1.44
C ILE A 128 1.67 -14.93 1.63
N ALA A 129 0.55 -15.57 1.30
CA ALA A 129 0.43 -17.03 1.33
C ALA A 129 1.38 -17.69 0.32
N ASP A 130 1.34 -17.27 -0.95
CA ASP A 130 2.14 -17.86 -2.03
C ASP A 130 3.65 -17.75 -1.74
N VAL A 131 4.11 -16.59 -1.24
CA VAL A 131 5.51 -16.40 -0.81
C VAL A 131 5.82 -17.23 0.44
N GLY A 132 4.89 -17.28 1.39
CA GLY A 132 5.00 -18.08 2.60
C GLY A 132 5.22 -19.56 2.32
N ASP A 133 4.59 -20.11 1.28
CA ASP A 133 4.75 -21.49 0.85
C ASP A 133 6.14 -21.79 0.26
N GLN A 134 6.86 -20.77 -0.23
CA GLN A 134 8.24 -20.90 -0.72
C GLN A 134 9.29 -20.76 0.41
N LEU A 135 8.89 -20.26 1.58
CA LEU A 135 9.79 -20.02 2.70
C LEU A 135 9.70 -21.15 3.75
N THR A 136 10.81 -21.41 4.41
CA THR A 136 10.82 -22.31 5.58
C THR A 136 10.10 -21.64 6.78
N PRO A 137 9.61 -22.43 7.76
CA PRO A 137 9.00 -21.86 8.97
C PRO A 137 9.89 -20.83 9.70
N ALA A 138 11.21 -21.08 9.78
CA ALA A 138 12.15 -20.17 10.40
C ALA A 138 12.31 -18.85 9.63
N GLN A 139 12.27 -18.90 8.29
CA GLN A 139 12.33 -17.70 7.44
C GLN A 139 11.04 -16.88 7.53
N ARG A 140 9.88 -17.55 7.64
CA ARG A 140 8.60 -16.84 7.89
C ARG A 140 8.59 -16.12 9.23
N GLN A 141 9.21 -16.70 10.26
CA GLN A 141 9.38 -16.06 11.56
C GLN A 141 10.23 -14.78 11.44
N LYS A 142 11.39 -14.84 10.79
CA LYS A 142 12.23 -13.66 10.52
C LYS A 142 11.45 -12.58 9.76
N LEU A 143 10.70 -12.97 8.74
CA LEU A 143 9.87 -12.04 7.99
C LEU A 143 8.83 -11.35 8.87
N ALA A 144 8.14 -12.09 9.74
CA ALA A 144 7.15 -11.53 10.66
C ALA A 144 7.77 -10.53 11.65
N GLU A 145 8.93 -10.86 12.21
CA GLU A 145 9.70 -9.98 13.11
C GLU A 145 10.08 -8.67 12.41
N HIS A 146 10.59 -8.76 11.18
CA HIS A 146 10.93 -7.60 10.37
C HIS A 146 9.74 -6.67 10.12
N LEU A 147 8.59 -7.25 9.72
CA LEU A 147 7.36 -6.51 9.48
C LEU A 147 6.86 -5.81 10.75
N SER A 148 7.01 -6.45 11.91
CA SER A 148 6.63 -5.86 13.20
C SER A 148 7.49 -4.63 13.55
N HIS A 149 8.81 -4.68 13.32
CA HIS A 149 9.70 -3.56 13.59
C HIS A 149 9.53 -2.38 12.64
N MET A 150 9.09 -2.62 11.40
CA MET A 150 8.70 -1.52 10.50
C MET A 150 7.46 -0.77 11.01
N HIS A 151 6.50 -1.49 11.61
CA HIS A 151 5.32 -0.86 12.20
C HIS A 151 5.68 0.04 13.39
N GLU A 152 6.61 -0.39 14.24
CA GLU A 152 7.07 0.37 15.42
C GLU A 152 7.80 1.67 15.02
N ARG A 153 8.64 1.63 13.98
CA ARG A 153 9.38 2.82 13.50
C ARG A 153 8.49 3.91 12.91
N GLY A 154 7.33 3.56 12.36
CA GLY A 154 6.35 4.53 11.85
C GLY A 154 5.62 5.33 12.93
N HIS A 155 5.51 4.79 14.15
CA HIS A 155 4.82 5.44 15.28
C HIS A 155 5.74 6.29 16.17
N GLY A 156 7.06 6.15 16.05
CA GLY A 156 8.04 6.84 16.92
C GLY A 156 8.38 8.30 16.58
N MET A 157 7.87 8.87 15.48
CA MET A 157 8.27 10.21 15.00
C MET A 157 7.35 11.38 15.40
N HIS A 158 6.60 11.28 16.50
CA HIS A 158 5.68 12.35 16.96
C HIS A 158 5.96 12.91 18.37
N HIS A 159 7.19 12.79 18.88
CA HIS A 159 7.60 13.47 20.11
C HIS A 159 8.88 14.28 19.89
N GLY A 160 8.68 15.58 19.66
CA GLY A 160 9.69 16.62 19.57
C GLY A 160 9.01 17.97 19.44
#